data_AF-A0A1R3KR67-F1
#
_entry.id   AF-A0A1R3KR67-F1
#
_cell.length_a   1.000
_cell.length_b   1.000
_cell.length_c   1.000
_cell.angle_alpha   90.00
_cell.angle_beta   90.00
_cell.angle_gamma   90.00
#
_symmetry.space_group_name_H-M   'P 1'
#
loop_
_entity.id
_entity.type
_entity.pdbx_description
1 polymer ?
#
loop_
_entity_poly.entity_id
_entity_poly.type
_entity_poly.pdbx_seq_one_letter_code
_entity_poly.pdbx_strand_id
1 'polypeptide(L)'
;MEVLQHAAKMLVDFSKSQDAAAGDSTTTVVVIAGALLKQCLSLLSHGIHPTVISDSLHKASNKAVDVFTAMAVPLKLSDRKCLIKSASTSLNSKVVSQYSTLLGPLAIDSVVSVVDPEKPDFVDLRDIKIVKKLGGAVDDTEMVKD
;
A
#
# COMPACT_ATOMS: atom_id res chain seq x y z
N MET A 1 4.92 -14.32 12.66
CA MET A 1 3.81 -14.67 13.58
C MET A 1 3.33 -16.06 13.19
N GLU A 2 3.51 -17.03 14.08
CA GLU A 2 3.04 -18.39 13.84
C GLU A 2 1.57 -18.47 14.28
N VAL A 3 0.68 -18.85 13.36
CA VAL A 3 -0.77 -18.84 13.58
C VAL A 3 -1.31 -20.23 13.28
N LEU A 4 -1.89 -20.87 14.29
CA LEU A 4 -2.36 -22.25 14.21
C LEU A 4 -3.72 -22.37 13.49
N GLN A 5 -4.58 -21.35 13.60
CA GLN A 5 -5.90 -21.35 13.00
C GLN A 5 -5.85 -20.91 11.52
N HIS A 6 -6.41 -21.72 10.62
CA HIS A 6 -6.42 -21.45 9.17
C HIS A 6 -7.02 -20.08 8.80
N ALA A 7 -8.15 -19.68 9.41
CA ALA A 7 -8.78 -18.39 9.14
C ALA A 7 -7.87 -17.19 9.51
N ALA A 8 -7.10 -17.31 10.60
CA ALA A 8 -6.17 -16.27 10.99
C ALA A 8 -4.89 -16.30 10.13
N LYS A 9 -4.49 -17.46 9.60
CA LYS A 9 -3.44 -17.55 8.57
C LYS A 9 -3.85 -16.82 7.28
N MET A 10 -5.12 -16.89 6.88
CA MET A 10 -5.62 -16.11 5.73
C MET A 10 -5.45 -14.60 5.93
N LEU A 11 -5.60 -14.08 7.15
CA LEU A 11 -5.35 -12.66 7.44
C LEU A 11 -3.87 -12.28 7.30
N VAL A 12 -2.96 -13.20 7.66
CA VAL A 12 -1.51 -13.02 7.42
C VAL A 12 -1.24 -12.97 5.92
N ASP A 13 -1.87 -13.85 5.15
CA ASP A 13 -1.70 -13.88 3.70
C ASP A 13 -2.29 -12.63 3.02
N PHE A 14 -3.42 -12.09 3.50
CA PHE A 14 -3.93 -10.80 3.02
C PHE A 14 -2.96 -9.64 3.23
N SER A 15 -2.34 -9.57 4.41
CA SER A 15 -1.34 -8.55 4.70
C SER A 15 -0.14 -8.64 3.73
N LYS A 16 0.33 -9.86 3.44
CA LYS A 16 1.41 -10.10 2.47
C LYS A 16 1.00 -9.76 1.03
N SER A 17 -0.22 -10.11 0.62
CA SER A 17 -0.73 -9.76 -0.71
C SER A 17 -0.82 -8.24 -0.91
N GLN A 18 -1.25 -7.50 0.13
CA GLN A 18 -1.28 -6.04 0.09
C GLN A 18 0.14 -5.44 0.00
N ASP A 19 1.10 -6.02 0.73
CA ASP A 19 2.50 -5.61 0.69
C ASP A 19 3.09 -5.80 -0.72
N ALA A 20 2.82 -6.95 -1.34
CA ALA A 20 3.29 -7.25 -2.69
C ALA A 20 2.62 -6.39 -3.78
N ALA A 21 1.33 -6.06 -3.63
CA ALA A 21 0.58 -5.32 -4.64
C ALA A 21 0.79 -3.79 -4.54
N ALA A 22 0.89 -3.24 -3.34
CA ALA A 22 0.96 -1.79 -3.12
C ALA A 22 2.07 -1.35 -2.15
N GLY A 23 2.53 -2.21 -1.23
CA GLY A 23 3.59 -1.89 -0.26
C GLY A 23 3.19 -0.88 0.83
N ASP A 24 1.90 -0.54 0.92
CA ASP A 24 1.33 0.38 1.91
C ASP A 24 0.00 -0.15 2.48
N SER A 25 -0.37 0.31 3.67
CA SER A 25 -1.64 0.02 4.34
C SER A 25 -1.90 -1.47 4.64
N THR A 26 -0.84 -2.26 4.83
CA THR A 26 -0.91 -3.69 5.19
C THR A 26 -1.59 -3.96 6.53
N THR A 27 -1.59 -2.99 7.45
CA THR A 27 -2.37 -3.05 8.70
C THR A 27 -3.84 -2.75 8.45
N THR A 28 -4.13 -1.74 7.64
CA THR A 28 -5.50 -1.29 7.35
C THR A 28 -6.33 -2.41 6.73
N VAL A 29 -5.77 -3.18 5.79
CA VAL A 29 -6.49 -4.31 5.16
C VAL A 29 -6.92 -5.36 6.20
N VAL A 30 -6.09 -5.66 7.19
CA VAL A 30 -6.41 -6.63 8.25
C VAL A 30 -7.50 -6.10 9.18
N VAL A 31 -7.43 -4.81 9.54
CA VAL A 31 -8.44 -4.16 10.39
C VAL A 31 -9.81 -4.13 9.69
N ILE A 32 -9.84 -3.78 8.40
CA ILE A 32 -11.07 -3.78 7.59
C ILE A 32 -11.65 -5.19 7.50
N ALA A 33 -10.82 -6.20 7.24
CA ALA A 33 -11.28 -7.59 7.19
C ALA A 33 -11.93 -8.02 8.51
N GLY A 34 -11.32 -7.70 9.65
CA GLY A 34 -11.89 -7.98 10.97
C GLY A 34 -13.22 -7.27 11.21
N ALA A 35 -13.34 -6.00 10.82
CA ALA A 35 -14.58 -5.24 10.94
C ALA A 35 -15.71 -5.81 10.07
N LEU A 36 -15.40 -6.18 8.82
CA LEU A 36 -16.35 -6.83 7.91
C LEU A 36 -16.81 -8.18 8.45
N LEU A 37 -15.90 -9.02 8.94
CA LEU A 37 -16.24 -10.32 9.54
C LEU A 37 -17.17 -10.18 10.76
N LYS A 38 -16.93 -9.17 11.61
CA LYS A 38 -17.83 -8.85 12.74
C LYS A 38 -19.23 -8.50 12.26
N GLN A 39 -19.34 -7.74 11.17
CA GLN A 39 -20.65 -7.41 10.58
C GLN A 39 -21.31 -8.62 9.94
N CYS A 40 -20.56 -9.48 9.25
CA CYS A 40 -21.07 -10.74 8.71
C CYS A 40 -21.65 -11.62 9.81
N LEU A 41 -21.00 -11.71 10.98
CA LEU A 41 -21.54 -12.46 12.12
C LEU A 41 -22.90 -11.93 12.57
N SER A 42 -23.06 -10.60 12.61
CA SER A 42 -24.37 -9.99 12.92
C SER A 42 -25.43 -10.38 11.90
N LEU A 43 -25.12 -10.33 10.59
CA LEU A 43 -26.05 -10.72 9.53
C LEU A 43 -26.45 -12.19 9.60
N LEU A 44 -25.51 -13.08 9.94
CA LEU A 44 -25.77 -14.49 10.18
C LEU A 44 -26.72 -14.70 11.36
N SER A 45 -26.56 -13.94 12.46
CA SER A 45 -27.49 -13.99 13.60
C SER A 45 -28.92 -13.55 13.25
N HIS A 46 -29.10 -12.75 12.19
CA HIS A 46 -30.42 -12.37 11.67
C HIS A 46 -30.98 -13.39 10.66
N GLY A 47 -30.33 -14.55 10.47
CA GLY A 47 -30.80 -15.62 9.59
C GLY A 47 -30.50 -15.41 8.11
N ILE A 48 -29.63 -14.46 7.74
CA ILE A 48 -29.26 -14.22 6.34
C ILE A 48 -28.30 -15.33 5.88
N HIS A 49 -28.59 -15.94 4.73
CA HIS A 49 -27.77 -17.02 4.18
C HIS A 49 -26.35 -16.53 3.81
N PRO A 50 -25.26 -17.27 4.15
CA PRO A 50 -23.88 -16.85 3.88
C PRO A 50 -23.59 -16.46 2.43
N THR A 51 -24.17 -17.19 1.47
CA THR A 51 -24.03 -16.89 0.03
C THR A 51 -24.52 -15.48 -0.32
N VAL A 52 -25.64 -15.06 0.26
CA VAL A 52 -26.21 -13.72 0.03
C VAL A 52 -25.27 -12.65 0.57
N ILE A 53 -24.66 -12.89 1.73
CA ILE A 53 -23.66 -11.99 2.33
C ILE A 53 -22.43 -11.88 1.42
N SER A 54 -21.90 -13.02 0.96
CA SER A 54 -20.74 -13.07 0.07
C SER A 54 -20.98 -12.31 -1.24
N ASP A 55 -22.09 -12.58 -1.92
CA ASP A 55 -22.44 -11.93 -3.19
C ASP A 55 -22.63 -10.42 -3.02
N SER A 56 -23.22 -10.01 -1.89
CA SER A 56 -23.44 -8.60 -1.56
C SER A 56 -22.14 -7.88 -1.25
N LEU A 57 -21.20 -8.50 -0.52
CA LEU A 57 -19.87 -7.96 -0.28
C LEU A 57 -19.08 -7.79 -1.57
N HIS A 58 -19.17 -8.74 -2.50
CA HIS A 58 -18.51 -8.62 -3.79
C HIS A 58 -19.06 -7.43 -4.60
N LYS A 59 -20.39 -7.28 -4.67
CA LYS A 59 -21.02 -6.12 -5.31
C LYS A 59 -20.64 -4.80 -4.65
N ALA A 60 -20.60 -4.77 -3.32
CA ALA A 60 -20.20 -3.59 -2.55
C ALA A 60 -18.73 -3.23 -2.81
N SER A 61 -17.84 -4.21 -2.89
CA SER A 61 -16.42 -4.01 -3.22
C SER A 61 -16.26 -3.35 -4.59
N ASN A 62 -16.93 -3.86 -5.62
CA ASN A 62 -16.87 -3.28 -6.96
C ASN A 62 -17.37 -1.84 -6.95
N LYS A 63 -18.49 -1.57 -6.27
CA LYS A 63 -19.02 -0.21 -6.17
C LYS A 63 -18.10 0.72 -5.38
N ALA A 64 -17.41 0.22 -4.35
CA ALA A 64 -16.43 1.00 -3.59
C ALA A 64 -15.26 1.43 -4.49
N VAL A 65 -14.78 0.56 -5.37
CA VAL A 65 -13.74 0.90 -6.36
C VAL A 65 -14.20 2.03 -7.27
N ASP A 66 -15.44 1.99 -7.78
CA ASP A 66 -15.98 3.06 -8.61
C ASP A 66 -15.99 4.40 -7.87
N VAL A 67 -16.44 4.39 -6.60
CA VAL A 67 -16.52 5.59 -5.75
C VAL A 67 -15.13 6.15 -5.47
N PHE A 68 -14.16 5.31 -5.10
CA PHE A 68 -12.79 5.77 -4.86
C PHE A 68 -12.14 6.31 -6.13
N THR A 69 -12.40 5.69 -7.27
CA THR A 69 -11.88 6.17 -8.57
C THR A 69 -12.47 7.52 -8.95
N ALA A 70 -13.78 7.72 -8.72
CA ALA A 70 -14.43 9.01 -8.97
C ALA A 70 -13.97 10.13 -8.02
N MET A 71 -13.52 9.78 -6.82
CA MET A 71 -12.97 10.72 -5.83
C MET A 71 -11.46 10.94 -5.95
N ALA A 72 -10.76 10.14 -6.78
CA ALA A 72 -9.32 10.19 -6.91
C ALA A 72 -8.87 11.52 -7.53
N VAL A 73 -7.78 12.08 -7.00
CA VAL A 73 -7.16 13.28 -7.55
C VAL A 73 -6.04 12.84 -8.50
N PRO A 74 -6.17 13.07 -9.82
CA PRO A 74 -5.16 12.63 -10.78
C PRO A 74 -3.86 13.40 -10.60
N LEU A 75 -2.74 12.68 -10.54
CA LEU A 75 -1.40 13.24 -10.46
C LEU A 75 -0.66 13.05 -11.79
N LYS A 76 0.17 14.04 -12.14
CA LYS A 76 1.08 13.94 -13.28
C LYS A 76 2.49 13.68 -12.78
N LEU A 77 3.27 12.89 -13.52
CA LEU A 77 4.69 12.65 -13.20
C LEU A 77 5.53 13.93 -13.15
N SER A 78 5.12 14.97 -13.87
CA SER A 78 5.74 16.29 -13.81
C SER A 78 5.50 17.04 -12.49
N ASP A 79 4.48 16.66 -11.70
CA ASP A 79 4.16 17.32 -10.43
C ASP A 79 4.98 16.73 -9.28
N ARG A 80 6.28 17.03 -9.31
CA ARG A 80 7.24 16.57 -8.30
C ARG A 80 6.81 16.94 -6.88
N LYS A 81 6.18 18.09 -6.69
CA LYS A 81 5.78 18.57 -5.36
C LYS A 81 4.69 17.68 -4.75
N CYS A 82 3.66 17.34 -5.53
CA CYS A 82 2.61 16.44 -5.06
C CYS A 82 3.12 15.00 -4.88
N LEU A 83 4.01 14.53 -5.76
CA LEU A 83 4.65 13.21 -5.61
C LEU A 83 5.44 13.09 -4.31
N ILE A 84 6.28 14.09 -4.00
CA ILE A 84 7.04 14.12 -2.73
C ILE A 84 6.09 14.15 -1.55
N LYS A 85 5.04 14.98 -1.60
CA LYS A 85 4.04 15.03 -0.53
C LYS A 85 3.36 13.68 -0.30
N SER A 86 3.03 12.96 -1.38
CA SER A 86 2.47 11.60 -1.31
C SER A 86 3.45 10.63 -0.66
N ALA A 87 4.70 10.59 -1.14
CA ALA A 87 5.74 9.73 -0.57
C ALA A 87 5.99 10.02 0.91
N SER A 88 6.14 11.30 1.30
CA SER A 88 6.31 11.68 2.71
C SER A 88 5.10 11.26 3.56
N THR A 89 3.88 11.34 3.04
CA THR A 89 2.68 10.88 3.76
C THR A 89 2.72 9.38 4.03
N SER A 90 3.09 8.56 3.05
CA SER A 90 3.27 7.11 3.23
C SER A 90 4.44 6.74 4.17
N LEU A 91 5.43 7.62 4.34
CA LEU A 91 6.54 7.41 5.27
C LEU A 91 6.21 7.80 6.72
N ASN A 92 5.21 8.65 6.97
CA ASN A 92 4.92 9.20 8.29
C ASN A 92 4.53 8.14 9.34
N SER A 93 3.97 7.02 8.91
CA SER A 93 3.62 5.89 9.79
C SER A 93 4.79 4.92 10.03
N LYS A 94 5.94 5.14 9.38
CA LYS A 94 7.11 4.26 9.43
C LYS A 94 8.19 4.82 10.37
N VAL A 95 9.13 3.97 10.77
CA VAL A 95 10.26 4.32 11.66
C VAL A 95 11.08 5.50 11.12
N VAL A 96 11.10 5.67 9.80
CA VAL A 96 11.84 6.72 9.10
C VAL A 96 11.06 8.03 8.92
N SER A 97 9.94 8.22 9.62
CA SER A 97 9.09 9.41 9.49
C SER A 97 9.84 10.73 9.69
N GLN A 98 10.81 10.75 10.63
CA GLN A 98 11.70 11.88 10.89
C GLN A 98 12.60 12.23 9.69
N TYR A 99 12.91 11.23 8.86
CA TYR A 99 13.75 11.35 7.67
C TYR A 99 12.91 11.47 6.38
N SER A 100 11.60 11.65 6.48
CA SER A 100 10.70 11.75 5.31
C SER A 100 11.05 12.91 4.38
N THR A 101 11.67 13.97 4.90
CA THR A 101 12.19 15.11 4.12
C THR A 101 13.39 14.74 3.26
N LEU A 102 14.21 13.78 3.68
CA LEU A 102 15.35 13.26 2.91
C LEU A 102 14.91 12.13 1.98
N LEU A 103 14.25 11.11 2.55
CA LEU A 103 13.91 9.88 1.85
C LEU A 103 12.75 10.04 0.85
N GLY A 104 11.83 10.97 1.10
CA GLY A 104 10.71 11.26 0.19
C GLY A 104 11.19 11.73 -1.18
N PRO A 105 11.97 12.83 -1.27
CA PRO A 105 12.60 13.27 -2.51
C PRO A 105 13.48 12.20 -3.15
N LEU A 106 14.28 11.50 -2.35
CA LEU A 106 15.17 10.44 -2.83
C LEU A 106 14.39 9.32 -3.55
N ALA A 107 13.27 8.87 -2.97
CA ALA A 107 12.42 7.85 -3.56
C ALA A 107 11.78 8.34 -4.87
N ILE A 108 11.29 9.58 -4.91
CA ILE A 108 10.70 10.15 -6.12
C ILE A 108 11.75 10.32 -7.22
N ASP A 109 12.91 10.86 -6.90
CA ASP A 109 13.97 11.08 -7.89
C ASP A 109 14.51 9.74 -8.44
N SER A 110 14.55 8.68 -7.61
CA SER A 110 14.87 7.32 -8.05
C SER A 110 13.83 6.77 -9.01
N VAL A 111 12.53 6.87 -8.69
CA VAL A 111 11.44 6.39 -9.56
C VAL A 111 11.43 7.15 -10.89
N VAL A 112 11.53 8.48 -10.85
CA VAL A 112 11.53 9.30 -12.08
C VAL A 112 12.72 8.97 -12.99
N SER A 113 13.83 8.51 -12.44
CA SER A 113 15.01 8.13 -13.25
C SER A 113 14.87 6.80 -14.00
N VAL A 114 13.97 5.91 -13.56
CA VAL A 114 13.77 4.58 -14.16
C VAL A 114 12.45 4.43 -14.91
N VAL A 115 11.52 5.39 -14.75
CA VAL A 115 10.23 5.36 -15.46
C VAL A 115 10.45 5.42 -16.97
N ASP A 116 9.85 4.46 -17.68
CA ASP A 116 9.73 4.47 -19.13
C ASP A 116 8.66 5.50 -19.56
N PRO A 117 9.00 6.52 -20.36
CA PRO A 117 8.03 7.49 -20.87
C PRO A 117 6.88 6.85 -21.67
N GLU A 118 7.12 5.69 -22.29
CA GLU A 118 6.11 4.94 -23.06
C GLU A 118 5.18 4.13 -22.13
N LYS A 119 5.57 3.90 -20.87
CA LYS A 119 4.81 3.16 -19.86
C LYS A 119 4.84 3.86 -18.49
N PRO A 120 4.25 5.07 -18.38
CA PRO A 120 4.33 5.89 -17.17
C PRO A 120 3.66 5.25 -15.94
N ASP A 121 2.73 4.31 -16.16
CA ASP A 121 1.95 3.65 -15.11
C ASP A 121 2.66 2.42 -14.52
N PHE A 122 3.81 2.02 -15.06
CA PHE A 122 4.53 0.82 -14.62
C PHE A 122 5.98 1.13 -14.27
N VAL A 123 6.37 0.76 -13.05
CA VAL A 123 7.74 0.88 -12.55
C VAL A 123 8.18 -0.48 -12.04
N ASP A 124 9.28 -1.00 -12.58
CA ASP A 124 9.89 -2.22 -12.07
C ASP A 124 10.81 -1.89 -10.89
N LEU A 125 10.48 -2.39 -9.70
CA LEU A 125 11.30 -2.17 -8.51
C LEU A 125 12.69 -2.80 -8.63
N ARG A 126 12.92 -3.71 -9.58
CA ARG A 126 14.25 -4.28 -9.86
C ARG A 126 15.21 -3.27 -10.46
N ASP A 127 14.70 -2.19 -11.07
CA ASP A 127 15.52 -1.11 -11.64
C ASP A 127 16.06 -0.17 -10.56
N ILE A 128 15.53 -0.23 -9.32
CA ILE A 128 16.00 0.56 -8.19
C ILE A 128 16.76 -0.34 -7.21
N LYS A 129 18.08 -0.29 -7.26
CA LYS A 129 18.94 -1.09 -6.38
C LYS A 129 19.20 -0.39 -5.05
N ILE A 130 18.72 -0.99 -3.96
CA ILE A 130 19.00 -0.51 -2.59
C ILE A 130 20.22 -1.25 -2.01
N VAL A 131 21.31 -0.52 -1.76
CA VAL A 131 22.53 -1.06 -1.13
C VAL A 131 22.62 -0.59 0.32
N LYS A 132 22.75 -1.53 1.25
CA LYS A 132 22.93 -1.23 2.68
C LYS A 132 24.42 -1.22 3.02
N LYS A 133 24.88 -0.17 3.71
CA LYS A 133 26.24 -0.08 4.23
C LYS A 133 26.19 -0.04 5.76
N LEU A 134 27.07 -0.79 6.41
CA LEU A 134 27.20 -0.77 7.87
C LEU A 134 27.98 0.49 8.30
N GLY A 135 27.48 1.17 9.33
CA GLY A 135 28.01 2.44 9.81
C GLY A 135 27.37 3.66 9.14
N GLY A 136 27.61 4.86 9.70
CA GLY A 136 26.99 6.11 9.26
C GLY A 136 25.61 6.37 9.89
N ALA A 137 25.01 7.50 9.50
CA ALA A 137 23.66 7.91 9.86
C ALA A 137 22.69 7.74 8.67
N VAL A 138 21.38 7.75 8.95
CA VAL A 138 20.35 7.74 7.89
C VAL A 138 20.49 8.99 7.00
N ASP A 139 20.95 10.09 7.57
CA ASP A 139 21.19 11.35 6.86
C ASP A 139 22.29 11.24 5.78
N ASP A 140 23.17 10.24 5.89
CA ASP A 140 24.22 9.96 4.90
C ASP A 140 23.68 9.22 3.65
N THR A 141 22.37 8.93 3.60
CA THR A 141 21.75 8.21 2.48
C THR A 141 21.63 9.12 1.26
N GLU A 142 22.21 8.69 0.14
CA GLU A 142 22.19 9.43 -1.12
C GLU A 142 21.84 8.54 -2.32
N MET A 143 21.44 9.17 -3.42
CA MET A 143 21.19 8.50 -4.70
C MET A 143 22.51 8.45 -5.47
N VAL A 144 22.96 7.25 -5.79
CA VAL A 144 24.09 7.05 -6.70
C VAL A 144 23.53 6.87 -8.11
N LYS A 145 24.02 7.67 -9.06
CA LYS A 145 23.71 7.54 -10.48
C LYS A 145 24.95 7.00 -11.18
N ASP A 146 24.83 5.81 -11.77
CA ASP A 146 25.81 5.25 -12.69
C ASP A 146 25.53 5.71 -14.13
#